data_AF-A0A388JVN6-F1
#
_entry.id   AF-A0A388JVN6-F1
#
_cell.length_a   1.000
_cell.length_b   1.000
_cell.length_c   1.000
_cell.angle_alpha   90.00
_cell.angle_beta   90.00
_cell.angle_gamma   90.00
#
_symmetry.space_group_name_H-M   'P 1'
#
loop_
_entity.id
_entity.type
_entity.pdbx_description
1 polymer ?
#
loop_
_entity_poly.entity_id
_entity_poly.type
_entity_poly.pdbx_seq_one_letter_code
_entity_poly.pdbx_strand_id
1 'polypeptide(L)'
;MLVRTMNREGERDRAPDVLAHWIKVFDDFSPKWVNAICTDSASAYVAAANMLQGPQQRPEHRRITWLPCAVHVCNKMLSDIGCSGPWSEDIIVRGRAVVRFIKEHDAALHIFRGESTQMGLIYPCETRFASVFAMVERLLTLRSTLERTVDGDTWGMVPWDHSVRQLARWVRWQVRHGSWWDSMGILFRIMELVYDLLRRLDRGGLHMSRVVEWTQDLARQVAEEVCALPADLAHYIVQRVQARCAHMLEPAHAAAHLLCPSRRDLWYFKGVVSEYDASLVREAETYILSQTGFSVASHDYETACAQLRNFHTRRGTIAWGGRDGDRDAQMCRGDAETYESGCWWSRYGQCAPQLQVIALRVMYMWTCSSPAERNWAVHEGVQTKKRNRLEFEKVAKLVEISTNVRLLSH
;
A
#
# COMPACT_ATOMS: atom_id res chain seq x y z
N MET A 1 7.48 -6.19 -20.65
CA MET A 1 7.67 -6.43 -19.20
C MET A 1 8.10 -7.87 -19.03
N LEU A 2 9.17 -8.13 -18.28
CA LEU A 2 9.73 -9.47 -18.06
C LEU A 2 9.63 -9.75 -16.56
N VAL A 3 8.83 -10.74 -16.17
CA VAL A 3 8.86 -11.24 -14.79
C VAL A 3 9.95 -12.29 -14.66
N ARG A 4 10.73 -12.22 -13.59
CA ARG A 4 11.70 -13.24 -13.20
C ARG A 4 11.53 -13.59 -11.73
N THR A 5 11.63 -14.87 -11.39
CA THR A 5 11.64 -15.31 -9.99
C THR A 5 12.98 -15.91 -9.60
N MET A 6 13.43 -15.60 -8.38
CA MET A 6 14.71 -16.06 -7.84
C MET A 6 14.47 -16.84 -6.55
N ASN A 7 15.14 -17.99 -6.41
CA ASN A 7 15.14 -18.73 -5.15
C ASN A 7 16.12 -18.07 -4.19
N ARG A 8 15.71 -17.88 -2.94
CA ARG A 8 16.54 -17.36 -1.83
C ARG A 8 16.65 -18.34 -0.66
N GLU A 9 16.25 -19.60 -0.84
CA GLU A 9 16.27 -20.63 0.20
C GLU A 9 17.70 -20.86 0.72
N GLY A 10 17.90 -20.70 2.02
CA GLY A 10 19.20 -20.89 2.69
C GLY A 10 20.11 -19.65 2.75
N GLU A 11 19.70 -18.52 2.19
CA GLU A 11 20.48 -17.29 2.20
C GLU A 11 20.14 -16.37 3.38
N ARG A 12 21.09 -15.53 3.81
CA ARG A 12 20.89 -14.58 4.91
C ARG A 12 20.24 -13.30 4.37
N ASP A 13 19.23 -12.78 5.06
CA ASP A 13 18.59 -11.49 4.77
C ASP A 13 19.43 -10.30 5.26
N ARG A 14 20.69 -10.19 4.81
CA ARG A 14 21.52 -9.00 5.06
C ARG A 14 21.53 -8.09 3.84
N ALA A 15 21.66 -6.79 4.06
CA ALA A 15 21.65 -5.79 3.00
C ALA A 15 22.64 -6.04 1.84
N PRO A 16 23.90 -6.46 2.08
CA PRO A 16 24.82 -6.76 0.97
C PRO A 16 24.38 -7.97 0.13
N ASP A 17 23.80 -8.98 0.79
CA ASP A 17 23.32 -10.20 0.15
C ASP A 17 22.11 -9.85 -0.76
N VAL A 18 21.19 -9.00 -0.28
CA VAL A 18 20.07 -8.45 -1.06
C VAL A 18 20.56 -7.63 -2.27
N LEU A 19 21.51 -6.71 -2.06
CA LEU A 19 22.05 -5.88 -3.13
C LEU A 19 22.70 -6.70 -4.23
N ALA A 20 23.47 -7.74 -3.86
CA ALA A 20 24.12 -8.62 -4.83
C ALA A 20 23.08 -9.30 -5.75
N HIS A 21 21.91 -9.67 -5.22
CA HIS A 21 20.83 -10.22 -6.03
C HIS A 21 20.23 -9.20 -6.99
N TRP A 22 19.98 -7.96 -6.53
CA TRP A 22 19.50 -6.90 -7.41
C TRP A 22 20.48 -6.64 -8.55
N ILE A 23 21.78 -6.56 -8.26
CA ILE A 23 22.82 -6.39 -9.29
C ILE A 23 22.81 -7.55 -10.29
N LYS A 24 22.69 -8.79 -9.82
CA LYS A 24 22.58 -9.97 -10.71
C LYS A 24 21.38 -9.89 -11.64
N VAL A 25 20.25 -9.35 -11.18
CA VAL A 25 19.09 -9.09 -12.04
C VAL A 25 19.43 -8.05 -13.12
N PHE A 26 20.18 -7.01 -12.77
CA PHE A 26 20.57 -5.95 -13.70
C PHE A 26 21.60 -6.40 -14.75
N ASP A 27 22.46 -7.36 -14.42
CA ASP A 27 23.39 -7.97 -15.37
C ASP A 27 22.64 -8.74 -16.47
N ASP A 28 21.55 -9.43 -16.09
CA ASP A 28 20.70 -10.17 -17.04
C ASP A 28 19.66 -9.26 -17.74
N PHE A 29 19.35 -8.10 -17.15
CA PHE A 29 18.37 -7.15 -17.67
C PHE A 29 18.85 -5.70 -17.50
N SER A 30 19.24 -5.07 -18.61
CA SER A 30 19.86 -3.74 -18.59
C SER A 30 19.11 -2.72 -17.71
N PRO A 31 19.82 -2.01 -16.80
CA PRO A 31 19.24 -1.00 -15.89
C PRO A 31 18.34 0.03 -16.56
N LYS A 32 18.58 0.34 -17.84
CA LYS A 32 17.78 1.32 -18.60
C LYS A 32 16.30 0.97 -18.72
N TRP A 33 15.96 -0.32 -18.59
CA TRP A 33 14.61 -0.85 -18.67
C TRP A 33 13.96 -1.07 -17.29
N VAL A 34 14.68 -0.79 -16.20
CA VAL A 34 14.17 -0.90 -14.83
C VAL A 34 13.65 0.47 -14.41
N ASN A 35 12.34 0.57 -14.15
CA ASN A 35 11.74 1.80 -13.65
C ASN A 35 12.01 1.96 -12.15
N ALA A 36 11.67 0.93 -11.35
CA ALA A 36 11.82 0.96 -9.90
C ALA A 36 11.97 -0.44 -9.29
N ILE A 37 12.47 -0.48 -8.06
CA ILE A 37 12.45 -1.63 -7.15
C ILE A 37 11.40 -1.33 -6.08
N CYS A 38 10.41 -2.21 -5.89
CA CYS A 38 9.41 -2.06 -4.85
C CYS A 38 9.46 -3.26 -3.89
N THR A 39 9.72 -3.00 -2.61
CA THR A 39 9.80 -4.04 -1.57
C THR A 39 9.07 -3.60 -0.31
N ASP A 40 8.87 -4.52 0.65
CA ASP A 40 8.56 -4.08 2.01
C ASP A 40 9.70 -3.25 2.60
N SER A 41 9.42 -2.63 3.74
CA SER A 41 10.34 -1.71 4.42
C SER A 41 11.17 -2.40 5.51
N ALA A 42 11.42 -3.70 5.38
CA ALA A 42 12.37 -4.37 6.27
C ALA A 42 13.77 -3.73 6.15
N SER A 43 14.47 -3.67 7.28
CA SER A 43 15.75 -2.95 7.40
C SER A 43 16.80 -3.40 6.38
N ALA A 44 16.81 -4.68 6.01
CA ALA A 44 17.72 -5.22 5.00
C ALA A 44 17.48 -4.61 3.61
N TYR A 45 16.21 -4.44 3.18
CA TYR A 45 15.89 -3.85 1.88
C TYR A 45 16.16 -2.34 1.86
N VAL A 46 15.83 -1.64 2.94
CA VAL A 46 16.11 -0.20 3.06
C VAL A 46 17.63 0.04 3.00
N ALA A 47 18.41 -0.75 3.75
CA ALA A 47 19.86 -0.64 3.70
C ALA A 47 20.44 -1.01 2.34
N ALA A 48 19.90 -2.04 1.66
CA ALA A 48 20.32 -2.40 0.31
C ALA A 48 19.99 -1.29 -0.71
N ALA A 49 18.85 -0.62 -0.59
CA ALA A 49 18.48 0.53 -1.42
C ALA A 49 19.45 1.70 -1.23
N ASN A 50 19.79 2.03 0.02
CA ASN A 50 20.78 3.07 0.32
C ASN A 50 22.15 2.71 -0.26
N MET A 51 22.56 1.44 -0.18
CA MET A 51 23.80 0.96 -0.80
C MET A 51 23.76 1.05 -2.32
N LEU A 52 22.61 0.74 -2.96
CA LEU A 52 22.40 0.83 -4.41
C LEU A 52 22.56 2.27 -4.92
N GLN A 53 22.08 3.25 -4.15
CA GLN A 53 22.15 4.68 -4.49
C GLN A 53 23.51 5.31 -4.11
N GLY A 54 24.33 4.59 -3.35
CA GLY A 54 25.62 5.04 -2.86
C GLY A 54 26.66 5.34 -3.96
N PRO A 55 27.68 6.16 -3.66
CA PRO A 55 28.67 6.59 -4.64
C PRO A 55 29.56 5.45 -5.17
N GLN A 56 29.61 4.30 -4.48
CA GLN A 56 30.38 3.13 -4.91
C GLN A 56 29.72 2.37 -6.07
N GLN A 57 28.44 2.64 -6.36
CA GLN A 57 27.69 1.94 -7.40
C GLN A 57 27.80 2.63 -8.75
N ARG A 58 27.56 1.85 -9.82
CA ARG A 58 27.56 2.37 -11.19
C ARG A 58 26.48 3.45 -11.36
N PRO A 59 26.72 4.53 -12.13
CA PRO A 59 25.74 5.60 -12.31
C PRO A 59 24.38 5.11 -12.76
N GLU A 60 24.32 4.13 -13.67
CA GLU A 60 23.08 3.54 -14.18
C GLU A 60 22.30 2.75 -13.12
N HIS A 61 22.96 2.17 -12.12
CA HIS A 61 22.31 1.48 -11.00
C HIS A 61 21.74 2.46 -9.99
N ARG A 62 22.48 3.54 -9.70
CA ARG A 62 22.07 4.57 -8.75
C ARG A 62 20.77 5.27 -9.16
N ARG A 63 20.49 5.34 -10.47
CA ARG A 63 19.26 5.94 -11.04
C ARG A 63 18.01 5.09 -10.81
N ILE A 64 18.15 3.82 -10.45
CA ILE A 64 17.01 2.95 -10.19
C ILE A 64 16.37 3.36 -8.87
N THR A 65 15.11 3.79 -8.94
CA THR A 65 14.35 4.23 -7.77
C THR A 65 13.97 3.03 -6.91
N TRP A 66 14.16 3.13 -5.61
CA TRP A 66 13.54 2.20 -4.66
C TRP A 66 12.27 2.84 -4.08
N LEU A 67 11.22 2.05 -3.94
CA LEU A 67 9.93 2.47 -3.37
C LEU A 67 9.52 1.51 -2.25
N PRO A 68 9.11 2.01 -1.08
CA PRO A 68 8.45 1.18 -0.09
C PRO A 68 7.08 0.73 -0.61
N CYS A 69 6.74 -0.54 -0.41
CA CYS A 69 5.45 -1.10 -0.81
C CYS A 69 4.32 -0.43 -0.03
N ALA A 70 3.51 0.37 -0.72
CA ALA A 70 2.43 1.15 -0.11
C ALA A 70 1.40 0.26 0.61
N VAL A 71 1.08 -0.92 0.08
CA VAL A 71 0.20 -1.90 0.74
C VAL A 71 0.79 -2.40 2.05
N HIS A 72 2.10 -2.69 2.08
CA HIS A 72 2.78 -3.08 3.31
C HIS A 72 2.77 -1.95 4.34
N VAL A 73 3.02 -0.71 3.90
CA VAL A 73 2.98 0.48 4.76
C VAL A 73 1.57 0.69 5.35
N CYS A 74 0.50 0.56 4.56
CA CYS A 74 -0.88 0.60 5.06
C CYS A 74 -1.14 -0.50 6.10
N ASN A 75 -0.66 -1.73 5.87
CA ASN A 75 -0.82 -2.82 6.84
C ASN A 75 -0.06 -2.53 8.16
N LYS A 76 1.11 -1.88 8.10
CA LYS A 76 1.82 -1.39 9.29
C LYS A 76 1.08 -0.23 9.97
N MET A 77 0.45 0.65 9.20
CA MET A 77 -0.37 1.74 9.74
C MET A 77 -1.61 1.20 10.47
N LEU A 78 -2.28 0.17 9.94
CA LEU A 78 -3.33 -0.57 10.66
C LEU A 78 -2.81 -1.18 11.97
N SER A 79 -1.57 -1.68 11.97
CA SER A 79 -0.91 -2.18 13.18
C SER A 79 -0.68 -1.08 14.21
N ASP A 80 -0.22 0.09 13.78
CA ASP A 80 0.05 1.21 14.67
C ASP A 80 -1.24 1.74 15.32
N ILE A 81 -2.36 1.72 14.60
CA ILE A 81 -3.69 2.07 15.13
C ILE A 81 -4.20 0.99 16.09
N GLY A 82 -4.11 -0.29 15.70
CA GLY A 82 -4.56 -1.40 16.53
C GLY A 82 -3.72 -1.63 17.80
N CYS A 83 -2.50 -1.08 17.85
CA CYS A 83 -1.59 -1.13 18.99
C CYS A 83 -1.33 0.28 19.56
N SER A 84 -2.30 1.19 19.43
CA SER A 84 -2.15 2.59 19.87
C SER A 84 -2.25 2.78 21.39
N GLY A 85 -2.44 1.70 22.15
CA GLY A 85 -2.50 1.69 23.61
C GLY A 85 -3.56 0.74 24.15
N PRO A 86 -3.77 0.73 25.49
CA PRO A 86 -4.66 -0.22 26.14
C PRO A 86 -6.08 -0.22 25.59
N TRP A 87 -6.60 0.93 25.14
CA TRP A 87 -7.94 1.04 24.57
C TRP A 87 -8.12 0.18 23.30
N SER A 88 -7.24 0.29 22.31
CA SER A 88 -7.34 -0.47 21.05
C SER A 88 -6.90 -1.92 21.22
N GLU A 89 -5.86 -2.15 22.02
CA GLU A 89 -5.37 -3.50 22.32
C GLU A 89 -6.42 -4.35 23.03
N ASP A 90 -7.11 -3.82 24.05
CA ASP A 90 -8.17 -4.55 24.75
C ASP A 90 -9.31 -4.94 23.81
N ILE A 91 -9.72 -4.04 22.90
CA ILE A 91 -10.77 -4.33 21.93
C ILE A 91 -10.38 -5.54 21.07
N ILE A 92 -9.15 -5.53 20.53
CA ILE A 92 -8.65 -6.58 19.64
C ILE A 92 -8.43 -7.90 20.38
N VAL A 93 -7.81 -7.85 21.56
CA VAL A 93 -7.54 -9.05 22.38
C VAL A 93 -8.85 -9.72 22.79
N ARG A 94 -9.82 -8.95 23.27
CA ARG A 94 -11.14 -9.48 23.65
C ARG A 94 -11.91 -9.99 22.44
N GLY A 95 -11.85 -9.30 21.30
CA GLY A 95 -12.41 -9.76 20.04
C GLY A 95 -11.84 -11.11 19.60
N ARG A 96 -10.51 -11.27 19.64
CA ARG A 96 -9.85 -12.55 19.38
C ARG A 96 -10.32 -13.64 20.33
N ALA A 97 -10.43 -13.35 21.62
CA ALA A 97 -10.90 -14.32 22.62
C ALA A 97 -12.33 -14.79 22.36
N VAL A 98 -13.25 -13.87 22.04
CA VAL A 98 -14.64 -14.21 21.67
C VAL A 98 -14.69 -15.07 20.42
N VAL A 99 -14.00 -14.67 19.36
CA VAL A 99 -13.96 -15.45 18.10
C VAL A 99 -13.38 -16.84 18.33
N ARG A 100 -12.24 -16.90 19.04
CA ARG A 100 -11.56 -18.16 19.34
C ARG A 100 -12.46 -19.10 20.12
N PHE A 101 -13.09 -18.60 21.19
CA PHE A 101 -14.00 -19.39 22.01
C PHE A 101 -15.12 -20.02 21.17
N ILE A 102 -15.82 -19.20 20.37
CA ILE A 102 -16.94 -19.69 19.57
C ILE A 102 -16.47 -20.69 18.50
N LYS A 103 -15.28 -20.52 17.94
CA LYS A 103 -14.76 -21.42 16.88
C LYS A 103 -14.17 -22.73 17.41
N GLU A 104 -13.57 -22.73 18.60
CA GLU A 104 -12.88 -23.89 19.16
C GLU A 104 -13.77 -24.79 20.03
N HIS A 105 -14.98 -24.34 20.42
CA HIS A 105 -15.90 -25.15 21.24
C HIS A 105 -17.12 -25.55 20.41
N ASP A 106 -17.28 -26.85 20.15
CA ASP A 106 -18.32 -27.38 19.26
C ASP A 106 -19.74 -26.97 19.66
N ALA A 107 -20.05 -26.96 20.95
CA ALA A 107 -21.35 -26.51 21.45
C ALA A 107 -21.62 -25.02 21.13
N ALA A 108 -20.63 -24.15 21.37
CA ALA A 108 -20.74 -22.73 21.04
C ALA A 108 -20.88 -22.51 19.53
N LEU A 109 -20.06 -23.21 18.75
CA LEU A 109 -20.07 -23.13 17.29
C LEU A 109 -21.40 -23.61 16.70
N HIS A 110 -21.97 -24.68 17.26
CA HIS A 110 -23.24 -25.23 16.84
C HIS A 110 -24.38 -24.23 17.06
N ILE A 111 -24.46 -23.64 18.25
CA ILE A 111 -25.47 -22.62 18.56
C ILE A 111 -25.31 -21.41 17.62
N PHE A 112 -24.07 -20.91 17.47
CA PHE A 112 -23.79 -19.79 16.56
C PHE A 112 -24.21 -20.09 15.11
N ARG A 113 -23.95 -21.30 14.61
CA ARG A 113 -24.37 -21.72 13.25
C ARG A 113 -25.88 -21.85 13.10
N GLY A 114 -26.61 -22.11 14.19
CA GLY A 114 -28.07 -22.03 14.23
C GLY A 114 -28.58 -20.61 13.99
N GLU A 115 -27.89 -19.60 14.54
CA GLU A 115 -28.26 -18.19 14.42
C GLU A 115 -27.75 -17.52 13.13
N SER A 116 -26.67 -18.03 12.53
CA SER A 116 -26.10 -17.56 11.26
C SER A 116 -25.66 -18.70 10.37
N THR A 117 -26.43 -18.91 9.30
CA THR A 117 -26.19 -19.97 8.30
C THR A 117 -25.31 -19.51 7.13
N GLN A 118 -25.26 -18.20 6.87
CA GLN A 118 -24.58 -17.64 5.69
C GLN A 118 -23.21 -17.01 6.01
N MET A 119 -22.98 -16.60 7.26
CA MET A 119 -21.80 -15.80 7.61
C MET A 119 -21.10 -16.33 8.86
N GLY A 120 -19.84 -16.75 8.69
CA GLY A 120 -18.99 -17.26 9.78
C GLY A 120 -18.08 -16.20 10.41
N LEU A 121 -17.54 -16.50 11.59
CA LEU A 121 -16.52 -15.66 12.24
C LEU A 121 -15.15 -15.81 11.58
N ILE A 122 -14.42 -14.70 11.48
CA ILE A 122 -13.06 -14.64 10.93
C ILE A 122 -12.08 -14.60 12.10
N TYR A 123 -11.14 -15.54 12.14
CA TYR A 123 -10.02 -15.48 13.08
C TYR A 123 -8.82 -14.88 12.34
N PRO A 124 -8.16 -13.85 12.88
CA PRO A 124 -7.10 -13.14 12.18
C PRO A 124 -5.86 -14.01 12.00
N CYS A 125 -5.17 -13.82 10.88
CA CYS A 125 -3.83 -14.35 10.65
C CYS A 125 -2.82 -13.50 11.41
N GLU A 126 -1.88 -14.14 12.12
CA GLU A 126 -0.91 -13.43 12.98
C GLU A 126 -0.04 -12.43 12.24
N THR A 127 0.22 -12.65 10.95
CA THR A 127 1.19 -11.87 10.17
C THR A 127 0.60 -10.66 9.46
N ARG A 128 -0.73 -10.45 9.46
CA ARG A 128 -1.38 -9.37 8.70
C ARG A 128 -2.48 -8.66 9.48
N PHE A 129 -2.29 -7.38 9.80
CA PHE A 129 -3.29 -6.55 10.49
C PHE A 129 -4.55 -6.30 9.66
N ALA A 130 -4.48 -6.38 8.32
CA ALA A 130 -5.67 -6.43 7.48
C ALA A 130 -6.66 -7.55 7.87
N SER A 131 -6.16 -8.67 8.43
CA SER A 131 -7.03 -9.74 8.95
C SER A 131 -7.65 -9.42 10.31
N VAL A 132 -6.99 -8.56 11.12
CA VAL A 132 -7.56 -8.02 12.37
C VAL A 132 -8.70 -7.07 12.03
N PHE A 133 -8.52 -6.20 11.04
CA PHE A 133 -9.61 -5.37 10.53
C PHE A 133 -10.81 -6.21 10.09
N ALA A 134 -10.58 -7.25 9.25
CA ALA A 134 -11.65 -8.14 8.81
C ALA A 134 -12.34 -8.88 9.96
N MET A 135 -11.64 -9.20 11.04
CA MET A 135 -12.24 -9.75 12.26
C MET A 135 -13.16 -8.72 12.93
N VAL A 136 -12.70 -7.48 13.10
CA VAL A 136 -13.48 -6.39 13.73
C VAL A 136 -14.74 -6.09 12.92
N GLU A 137 -14.60 -5.92 11.61
CA GLU A 137 -15.72 -5.74 10.67
C GLU A 137 -16.75 -6.88 10.81
N ARG A 138 -16.26 -8.12 10.82
CA ARG A 138 -17.11 -9.31 10.93
C ARG A 138 -17.81 -9.39 12.28
N LEU A 139 -17.14 -9.02 13.37
CA LEU A 139 -17.73 -8.98 14.71
C LEU A 139 -18.86 -7.96 14.78
N LEU A 140 -18.64 -6.73 14.27
CA LEU A 140 -19.66 -5.69 14.22
C LEU A 140 -20.87 -6.12 13.38
N THR A 141 -20.61 -6.72 12.21
CA THR A 141 -21.67 -7.24 11.32
C THR A 141 -22.51 -8.33 12.01
N LEU A 142 -21.86 -9.16 12.84
CA LEU A 142 -22.49 -10.28 13.52
C LEU A 142 -22.97 -9.95 14.93
N ARG A 143 -22.93 -8.69 15.38
CA ARG A 143 -23.28 -8.30 16.76
C ARG A 143 -24.61 -8.89 17.22
N SER A 144 -25.70 -8.64 16.50
CA SER A 144 -27.04 -9.13 16.89
C SER A 144 -27.16 -10.65 16.85
N THR A 145 -26.42 -11.32 15.96
CA THR A 145 -26.33 -12.78 15.92
C THR A 145 -25.58 -13.33 17.13
N LEU A 146 -24.47 -12.70 17.51
CA LEU A 146 -23.69 -13.07 18.68
C LEU A 146 -24.49 -12.85 19.97
N GLU A 147 -25.21 -11.73 20.08
CA GLU A 147 -26.11 -11.45 21.20
C GLU A 147 -27.18 -12.55 21.33
N ARG A 148 -27.89 -12.91 20.25
CA ARG A 148 -28.84 -14.04 20.24
C ARG A 148 -28.19 -15.38 20.61
N THR A 149 -26.99 -15.64 20.10
CA THR A 149 -26.23 -16.87 20.36
C THR A 149 -25.98 -17.07 21.86
N VAL A 150 -25.53 -16.01 22.56
CA VAL A 150 -25.18 -16.12 23.98
C VAL A 150 -26.37 -15.93 24.92
N ASP A 151 -27.47 -15.35 24.43
CA ASP A 151 -28.70 -15.14 25.20
C ASP A 151 -29.74 -16.25 25.03
N GLY A 152 -29.62 -17.09 24.01
CA GLY A 152 -30.49 -18.24 23.82
C GLY A 152 -30.45 -19.21 25.00
N ASP A 153 -31.60 -19.80 25.32
CA ASP A 153 -31.73 -20.82 26.38
C ASP A 153 -30.77 -22.00 26.14
N THR A 154 -30.53 -22.33 24.87
CA THR A 154 -29.58 -23.37 24.45
C THR A 154 -28.17 -23.13 24.98
N TRP A 155 -27.69 -21.88 25.04
CA TRP A 155 -26.39 -21.53 25.62
C TRP A 155 -26.35 -21.75 27.13
N GLY A 156 -27.44 -21.41 27.82
CA GLY A 156 -27.59 -21.60 29.27
C GLY A 156 -27.60 -23.07 29.68
N MET A 157 -28.09 -23.95 28.81
CA MET A 157 -28.20 -25.39 29.05
C MET A 157 -26.94 -26.19 28.69
N VAL A 158 -25.92 -25.57 28.09
CA VAL A 158 -24.66 -26.27 27.77
C VAL A 158 -23.95 -26.68 29.07
N PRO A 159 -23.62 -27.97 29.25
CA PRO A 159 -22.87 -28.45 30.41
C PRO A 159 -21.38 -28.12 30.26
N TRP A 160 -21.01 -26.85 30.43
CA TRP A 160 -19.62 -26.41 30.28
C TRP A 160 -18.68 -27.11 31.26
N ASP A 161 -17.61 -27.69 30.72
CA ASP A 161 -16.50 -28.25 31.48
C ASP A 161 -15.94 -27.20 32.45
N HIS A 162 -15.43 -27.67 33.59
CA HIS A 162 -14.92 -26.79 34.64
C HIS A 162 -13.81 -25.85 34.13
N SER A 163 -12.97 -26.32 33.19
CA SER A 163 -11.87 -25.56 32.59
C SER A 163 -12.32 -24.37 31.73
N VAL A 164 -13.50 -24.43 31.11
CA VAL A 164 -13.97 -23.43 30.13
C VAL A 164 -15.20 -22.63 30.61
N ARG A 165 -15.84 -23.07 31.70
CA ARG A 165 -17.06 -22.47 32.26
C ARG A 165 -16.93 -20.97 32.55
N GLN A 166 -15.79 -20.55 33.12
CA GLN A 166 -15.58 -19.13 33.41
C GLN A 166 -15.40 -18.31 32.12
N LEU A 167 -14.73 -18.90 31.13
CA LEU A 167 -14.57 -18.26 29.82
C LEU A 167 -15.92 -18.15 29.09
N ALA A 168 -16.78 -19.16 29.15
CA ALA A 168 -18.12 -19.11 28.58
C ALA A 168 -18.98 -18.00 29.22
N ARG A 169 -18.90 -17.84 30.54
CA ARG A 169 -19.57 -16.73 31.27
C ARG A 169 -19.01 -15.37 30.86
N TRP A 170 -17.68 -15.28 30.76
CA TRP A 170 -17.02 -14.05 30.34
C TRP A 170 -17.38 -13.67 28.90
N VAL A 171 -17.42 -14.63 27.95
CA VAL A 171 -17.84 -14.38 26.56
C VAL A 171 -19.28 -13.87 26.53
N ARG A 172 -20.20 -14.50 27.26
CA ARG A 172 -21.59 -14.03 27.35
C ARG A 172 -21.66 -12.60 27.90
N TRP A 173 -20.92 -12.30 28.97
CA TRP A 173 -20.85 -10.95 29.53
C TRP A 173 -20.29 -9.93 28.52
N GLN A 174 -19.17 -10.27 27.87
CA GLN A 174 -18.46 -9.40 26.93
C GLN A 174 -19.34 -9.06 25.70
N VAL A 175 -20.02 -10.05 25.13
CA VAL A 175 -20.94 -9.86 23.99
C VAL A 175 -22.13 -8.97 24.35
N ARG A 176 -22.57 -8.97 25.61
CA ARG A 176 -23.67 -8.09 26.08
C ARG A 176 -23.20 -6.70 26.49
N HIS A 177 -21.89 -6.46 26.56
CA HIS A 177 -21.34 -5.21 27.06
C HIS A 177 -21.35 -4.14 25.97
N GLY A 178 -22.39 -3.29 25.95
CA GLY A 178 -22.61 -2.28 24.90
C GLY A 178 -21.41 -1.36 24.62
N SER A 179 -20.73 -0.88 25.66
CA SER A 179 -19.57 0.01 25.53
C SER A 179 -18.37 -0.63 24.83
N TRP A 180 -18.23 -1.96 24.85
CA TRP A 180 -17.21 -2.65 24.06
C TRP A 180 -17.51 -2.54 22.55
N TRP A 181 -18.78 -2.70 22.16
CA TRP A 181 -19.21 -2.53 20.78
C TRP A 181 -19.09 -1.08 20.31
N ASP A 182 -19.43 -0.12 21.17
CA ASP A 182 -19.32 1.30 20.84
C ASP A 182 -17.85 1.69 20.61
N SER A 183 -16.96 1.23 21.50
CA SER A 183 -15.51 1.43 21.36
C SER A 183 -14.95 0.74 20.10
N MET A 184 -15.41 -0.49 19.82
CA MET A 184 -15.04 -1.22 18.61
C MET A 184 -15.51 -0.50 17.34
N GLY A 185 -16.69 0.13 17.36
CA GLY A 185 -17.19 0.93 16.25
C GLY A 185 -16.33 2.16 15.97
N ILE A 186 -15.82 2.83 17.00
CA ILE A 186 -14.86 3.94 16.83
C ILE A 186 -13.56 3.45 16.21
N LEU A 187 -12.97 2.36 16.75
CA LEU A 187 -11.75 1.77 16.21
C LEU A 187 -11.94 1.35 14.74
N PHE A 188 -13.08 0.75 14.41
CA PHE A 188 -13.41 0.32 13.06
C PHE A 188 -13.38 1.49 12.07
N ARG A 189 -14.06 2.62 12.37
CA ARG A 189 -14.08 3.78 11.46
C ARG A 189 -12.68 4.34 11.18
N ILE A 190 -11.82 4.41 12.20
CA ILE A 190 -10.44 4.89 12.03
C ILE A 190 -9.64 3.91 11.15
N MET A 191 -9.76 2.59 11.41
CA MET A 191 -9.05 1.57 10.63
C MET A 191 -9.60 1.44 9.20
N GLU A 192 -10.90 1.67 8.99
CA GLU A 192 -11.57 1.57 7.69
C GLU A 192 -10.97 2.54 6.67
N LEU A 193 -10.67 3.78 7.08
CA LEU A 193 -10.00 4.76 6.22
C LEU A 193 -8.67 4.24 5.65
N VAL A 194 -7.86 3.60 6.50
CA VAL A 194 -6.57 3.02 6.10
C VAL A 194 -6.78 1.75 5.26
N TYR A 195 -7.76 0.92 5.64
CA TYR A 195 -8.08 -0.30 4.92
C TYR A 195 -8.60 -0.02 3.51
N ASP A 196 -9.37 1.05 3.32
CA ASP A 196 -9.85 1.47 2.01
C ASP A 196 -8.71 1.91 1.09
N LEU A 197 -7.74 2.68 1.61
CA LEU A 197 -6.52 3.00 0.86
C LEU A 197 -5.75 1.73 0.51
N LEU A 198 -5.55 0.82 1.48
CA LEU A 198 -4.90 -0.46 1.26
C LEU A 198 -5.58 -1.22 0.12
N ARG A 199 -6.91 -1.32 0.15
CA ARG A 199 -7.70 -2.06 -0.84
C ARG A 199 -7.63 -1.42 -2.22
N ARG A 200 -7.57 -0.08 -2.31
CA ARG A 200 -7.36 0.65 -3.58
C ARG A 200 -5.99 0.33 -4.17
N LEU A 201 -4.94 0.37 -3.37
CA LEU A 201 -3.57 0.04 -3.80
C LEU A 201 -3.42 -1.45 -4.19
N ASP A 202 -4.05 -2.35 -3.43
CA ASP A 202 -3.91 -3.81 -3.61
C ASP A 202 -4.63 -4.35 -4.86
N ARG A 203 -5.67 -3.65 -5.33
CA ARG A 203 -6.43 -4.01 -6.55
C ARG A 203 -5.56 -4.06 -7.82
N GLY A 204 -4.38 -3.46 -7.79
CA GLY A 204 -3.47 -3.36 -8.92
C GLY A 204 -3.72 -2.08 -9.72
N GLY A 205 -2.88 -1.85 -10.72
CA GLY A 205 -2.86 -0.62 -11.52
C GLY A 205 -1.71 0.31 -11.14
N LEU A 206 -1.61 1.40 -11.89
CA LEU A 206 -0.59 2.44 -11.74
C LEU A 206 -1.21 3.59 -10.97
N HIS A 207 -0.61 3.96 -9.83
CA HIS A 207 -1.19 4.93 -8.89
C HIS A 207 -0.23 6.03 -8.45
N MET A 208 0.94 6.12 -9.07
CA MET A 208 2.04 7.01 -8.64
C MET A 208 1.60 8.47 -8.49
N SER A 209 0.77 8.99 -9.40
CA SER A 209 0.31 10.38 -9.37
C SER A 209 -0.69 10.69 -8.25
N ARG A 210 -1.29 9.64 -7.67
CA ARG A 210 -2.39 9.74 -6.68
C ARG A 210 -1.93 9.54 -5.24
N VAL A 211 -0.79 8.88 -5.01
CA VAL A 211 -0.32 8.54 -3.65
C VAL A 211 -0.17 9.79 -2.77
N VAL A 212 0.30 10.91 -3.33
CA VAL A 212 0.40 12.20 -2.61
C VAL A 212 -0.99 12.63 -2.10
N GLU A 213 -1.99 12.75 -2.97
CA GLU A 213 -3.34 13.18 -2.55
C GLU A 213 -3.98 12.19 -1.57
N TRP A 214 -3.84 10.88 -1.84
CA TRP A 214 -4.44 9.85 -0.98
C TRP A 214 -3.87 9.83 0.43
N THR A 215 -2.57 10.02 0.58
CA THR A 215 -1.93 10.06 1.89
C THR A 215 -2.29 11.32 2.68
N GLN A 216 -2.48 12.44 2.00
CA GLN A 216 -2.98 13.68 2.62
C GLN A 216 -4.44 13.57 3.05
N ASP A 217 -5.30 13.09 2.14
CA ASP A 217 -6.71 12.88 2.40
C ASP A 217 -6.93 11.91 3.56
N LEU A 218 -6.11 10.84 3.63
CA LEU A 218 -6.12 9.90 4.73
C LEU A 218 -5.75 10.57 6.05
N ALA A 219 -4.65 11.32 6.09
CA ALA A 219 -4.20 11.99 7.31
C ALA A 219 -5.25 12.99 7.83
N ARG A 220 -5.90 13.72 6.92
CA ARG A 220 -7.00 14.63 7.25
C ARG A 220 -8.22 13.89 7.80
N GLN A 221 -8.70 12.86 7.10
CA GLN A 221 -9.86 12.07 7.53
C GLN A 221 -9.62 11.37 8.87
N VAL A 222 -8.42 10.85 9.11
CA VAL A 222 -8.07 10.27 10.42
C VAL A 222 -8.10 11.33 11.51
N ALA A 223 -7.56 12.53 11.27
CA ALA A 223 -7.58 13.62 12.24
C ALA A 223 -9.02 14.04 12.60
N GLU A 224 -9.93 14.03 11.62
CA GLU A 224 -11.36 14.26 11.83
C GLU A 224 -12.00 13.13 12.65
N GLU A 225 -11.77 11.86 12.31
CA GLU A 225 -12.38 10.71 13.01
C GLU A 225 -11.90 10.56 14.47
N VAL A 226 -10.64 10.87 14.77
CA VAL A 226 -10.11 10.72 16.14
C VAL A 226 -10.53 11.85 17.08
N CYS A 227 -11.23 12.88 16.61
CA CYS A 227 -11.59 14.04 17.43
C CYS A 227 -12.42 13.69 18.68
N ALA A 228 -13.15 12.57 18.65
CA ALA A 228 -13.96 12.06 19.75
C ALA A 228 -13.15 11.27 20.81
N LEU A 229 -11.87 11.00 20.55
CA LEU A 229 -10.98 10.28 21.47
C LEU A 229 -10.29 11.24 22.45
N PRO A 230 -9.77 10.72 23.58
CA PRO A 230 -8.85 11.47 24.43
C PRO A 230 -7.71 12.10 23.62
N ALA A 231 -7.37 13.36 23.94
CA ALA A 231 -6.48 14.18 23.12
C ALA A 231 -5.08 13.57 22.93
N ASP A 232 -4.55 12.89 23.94
CA ASP A 232 -3.28 12.18 23.91
C ASP A 232 -3.30 10.99 22.94
N LEU A 233 -4.36 10.17 23.01
CA LEU A 233 -4.57 9.04 22.10
C LEU A 233 -4.83 9.51 20.66
N ALA A 234 -5.64 10.55 20.48
CA ALA A 234 -5.91 11.15 19.18
C ALA A 234 -4.62 11.68 18.54
N HIS A 235 -3.82 12.42 19.31
CA HIS A 235 -2.53 12.95 18.86
C HIS A 235 -1.58 11.82 18.47
N TYR A 236 -1.49 10.76 19.30
CA TYR A 236 -0.66 9.59 19.00
C TYR A 236 -1.06 8.93 17.67
N ILE A 237 -2.36 8.64 17.47
CA ILE A 237 -2.84 8.00 16.25
C ILE A 237 -2.53 8.86 15.02
N VAL A 238 -2.82 10.16 15.08
CA VAL A 238 -2.54 11.10 13.97
C VAL A 238 -1.05 11.13 13.66
N GLN A 239 -0.18 11.21 14.67
CA GLN A 239 1.26 11.21 14.49
C GLN A 239 1.75 9.92 13.82
N ARG A 240 1.24 8.75 14.23
CA ARG A 240 1.60 7.46 13.61
C ARG A 240 1.14 7.38 12.16
N VAL A 241 -0.08 7.81 11.86
CA VAL A 241 -0.60 7.85 10.48
C VAL A 241 0.23 8.80 9.62
N GLN A 242 0.50 10.01 10.09
CA GLN A 242 1.34 10.99 9.37
C GLN A 242 2.75 10.45 9.12
N ALA A 243 3.38 9.81 10.11
CA ALA A 243 4.70 9.19 9.95
C ALA A 243 4.69 8.08 8.89
N ARG A 244 3.61 7.27 8.82
CA ARG A 244 3.46 6.23 7.80
C ARG A 244 3.15 6.79 6.42
N CYS A 245 2.38 7.88 6.32
CA CYS A 245 2.19 8.62 5.08
C CYS A 245 3.54 9.16 4.56
N ALA A 246 4.33 9.80 5.43
CA ALA A 246 5.66 10.29 5.07
C ALA A 246 6.60 9.16 4.62
N HIS A 247 6.57 8.01 5.32
CA HIS A 247 7.33 6.82 4.95
C HIS A 247 6.88 6.17 3.63
N MET A 248 5.65 6.39 3.18
CA MET A 248 5.16 5.90 1.89
C MET A 248 5.62 6.78 0.73
N LEU A 249 5.77 8.08 0.98
CA LEU A 249 6.08 9.08 -0.03
C LEU A 249 7.59 9.13 -0.30
N GLU A 250 7.91 9.30 -1.58
CA GLU A 250 9.26 9.36 -2.11
C GLU A 250 9.27 10.48 -3.18
N PRO A 251 10.43 11.04 -3.53
CA PRO A 251 10.56 12.04 -4.60
C PRO A 251 9.81 11.68 -5.89
N ALA A 252 9.79 10.38 -6.23
CA ALA A 252 9.07 9.85 -7.39
C ALA A 252 7.55 10.08 -7.32
N HIS A 253 6.93 9.99 -6.15
CA HIS A 253 5.50 10.26 -5.97
C HIS A 253 5.19 11.74 -6.18
N ALA A 254 6.04 12.65 -5.67
CA ALA A 254 5.90 14.08 -5.92
C ALA A 254 6.07 14.42 -7.41
N ALA A 255 7.06 13.83 -8.07
CA ALA A 255 7.24 13.99 -9.51
C ALA A 255 6.02 13.50 -10.31
N ALA A 256 5.50 12.29 -10.01
CA ALA A 256 4.32 11.77 -10.69
C ALA A 256 3.08 12.64 -10.43
N HIS A 257 2.94 13.20 -9.23
CA HIS A 257 1.85 14.12 -8.90
C HIS A 257 1.90 15.38 -9.76
N LEU A 258 3.05 16.05 -9.82
CA LEU A 258 3.25 17.26 -10.62
C LEU A 258 3.15 17.01 -12.12
N LEU A 259 3.64 15.86 -12.58
CA LEU A 259 3.58 15.49 -14.00
C LEU A 259 2.18 15.03 -14.45
N CYS A 260 1.17 15.05 -13.58
CA CYS A 260 -0.20 14.78 -13.98
C CYS A 260 -0.76 15.95 -14.82
N PRO A 261 -1.18 15.74 -16.09
CA PRO A 261 -1.67 16.80 -16.97
C PRO A 261 -2.90 17.56 -16.44
N SER A 262 -3.74 16.90 -15.65
CA SER A 262 -4.92 17.50 -15.01
C SER A 262 -4.57 18.44 -13.87
N ARG A 263 -3.36 18.35 -13.30
CA ARG A 263 -2.83 19.21 -12.22
C ARG A 263 -1.91 20.32 -12.71
N ARG A 264 -1.85 20.56 -14.04
CA ARG A 264 -1.12 21.70 -14.59
C ARG A 264 -1.68 23.01 -14.05
N ASP A 265 -0.90 23.64 -13.19
CA ASP A 265 -1.22 24.95 -12.66
C ASP A 265 0.05 25.79 -12.49
N LEU A 266 -0.09 27.09 -12.69
CA LEU A 266 0.98 28.06 -12.54
C LEU A 266 1.29 28.38 -11.07
N TRP A 267 0.43 28.00 -10.12
CA TRP A 267 0.66 28.27 -8.69
C TRP A 267 1.94 27.64 -8.13
N TYR A 268 2.36 26.47 -8.63
CA TYR A 268 3.62 25.83 -8.22
C TYR A 268 4.87 26.70 -8.45
N PHE A 269 4.79 27.69 -9.36
CA PHE A 269 5.90 28.54 -9.77
C PHE A 269 5.58 30.04 -9.69
N LYS A 270 4.57 30.42 -8.91
CA LYS A 270 4.26 31.84 -8.62
C LYS A 270 5.27 32.41 -7.62
N GLY A 271 5.27 33.74 -7.44
CA GLY A 271 6.16 34.42 -6.48
C GLY A 271 5.84 34.15 -5.01
N VAL A 272 4.60 33.76 -4.69
CA VAL A 272 4.17 33.32 -3.35
C VAL A 272 3.53 31.96 -3.50
N VAL A 273 4.18 30.94 -2.93
CA VAL A 273 3.80 29.51 -3.00
C VAL A 273 3.71 29.01 -1.55
N SER A 274 2.74 28.15 -1.24
CA SER A 274 2.67 27.58 0.11
C SER A 274 3.90 26.69 0.38
N GLU A 275 4.28 26.50 1.64
CA GLU A 275 5.44 25.66 1.98
C GLU A 275 5.24 24.21 1.50
N TYR A 276 4.01 23.72 1.55
CA TYR A 276 3.66 22.38 1.08
C TYR A 276 3.93 22.24 -0.43
N ASP A 277 3.43 23.19 -1.19
CA ASP A 277 3.55 23.28 -2.63
C ASP A 277 4.99 23.43 -3.09
N ALA A 278 5.75 24.28 -2.39
CA ALA A 278 7.19 24.43 -2.61
C ALA A 278 7.94 23.12 -2.31
N SER A 279 7.53 22.40 -1.25
CA SER A 279 8.10 21.09 -0.93
C SER A 279 7.84 20.05 -2.01
N LEU A 280 6.63 19.99 -2.57
CA LEU A 280 6.34 19.08 -3.68
C LEU A 280 7.24 19.33 -4.90
N VAL A 281 7.49 20.60 -5.24
CA VAL A 281 8.41 20.96 -6.33
C VAL A 281 9.83 20.53 -6.00
N ARG A 282 10.33 20.78 -4.78
CA ARG A 282 11.67 20.32 -4.37
C ARG A 282 11.82 18.80 -4.44
N GLU A 283 10.81 18.06 -4.00
CA GLU A 283 10.83 16.58 -4.07
C GLU A 283 10.78 16.09 -5.53
N ALA A 284 9.96 16.72 -6.39
CA ALA A 284 9.93 16.39 -7.81
C ALA A 284 11.27 16.70 -8.51
N GLU A 285 11.88 17.85 -8.22
CA GLU A 285 13.22 18.21 -8.73
C GLU A 285 14.30 17.26 -8.19
N THR A 286 14.19 16.79 -6.95
CA THR A 286 15.07 15.73 -6.39
C THR A 286 14.96 14.43 -7.20
N TYR A 287 13.75 14.04 -7.59
CA TYR A 287 13.56 12.88 -8.46
C TYR A 287 14.17 13.13 -9.86
N ILE A 288 13.93 14.29 -10.47
CA ILE A 288 14.53 14.66 -11.76
C ILE A 288 16.05 14.60 -11.69
N LEU A 289 16.67 15.15 -10.64
CA LEU A 289 18.09 15.09 -10.37
C LEU A 289 18.60 13.64 -10.34
N SER A 290 17.87 12.73 -9.68
CA SER A 290 18.21 11.31 -9.66
C SER A 290 18.19 10.68 -11.05
N GLN A 291 17.30 11.12 -11.95
CA GLN A 291 17.17 10.57 -13.30
C GLN A 291 18.16 11.18 -14.30
N THR A 292 18.64 12.41 -14.05
CA THR A 292 19.57 13.16 -14.92
C THR A 292 21.04 13.08 -14.48
N GLY A 293 21.37 12.14 -13.58
CA GLY A 293 22.76 11.81 -13.24
C GLY A 293 23.33 12.50 -12.00
N PHE A 294 22.47 12.98 -11.10
CA PHE A 294 22.86 13.51 -9.78
C PHE A 294 23.74 14.76 -9.82
N SER A 295 23.65 15.56 -10.88
CA SER A 295 24.36 16.83 -10.99
C SER A 295 23.41 17.96 -11.35
N VAL A 296 23.31 18.95 -10.46
CA VAL A 296 22.50 20.16 -10.70
C VAL A 296 23.09 21.06 -11.80
N ALA A 297 24.38 20.89 -12.11
CA ALA A 297 25.05 21.58 -13.21
C ALA A 297 24.92 20.83 -14.56
N SER A 298 24.21 19.69 -14.57
CA SER A 298 23.96 18.94 -15.79
C SER A 298 22.97 19.70 -16.68
N HIS A 299 23.30 19.84 -17.96
CA HIS A 299 22.38 20.42 -18.94
C HIS A 299 21.05 19.66 -19.01
N ASP A 300 21.06 18.34 -18.82
CA ASP A 300 19.84 17.52 -18.80
C ASP A 300 18.95 17.84 -17.59
N TYR A 301 19.55 18.09 -16.42
CA TYR A 301 18.82 18.51 -15.22
C TYR A 301 18.16 19.87 -15.41
N GLU A 302 18.96 20.87 -15.81
CA GLU A 302 18.46 22.23 -16.03
C GLU A 302 17.33 22.25 -17.07
N THR A 303 17.50 21.50 -18.16
CA THR A 303 16.50 21.36 -19.22
C THR A 303 15.22 20.70 -18.72
N ALA A 304 15.32 19.61 -17.94
CA ALA A 304 14.15 18.93 -17.40
C ALA A 304 13.37 19.81 -16.41
N CYS A 305 14.05 20.53 -15.51
CA CYS A 305 13.40 21.46 -14.58
C CYS A 305 12.77 22.66 -15.30
N ALA A 306 13.42 23.19 -16.34
CA ALA A 306 12.84 24.24 -17.19
C ALA A 306 11.59 23.74 -17.93
N GLN A 307 11.63 22.51 -18.46
CA GLN A 307 10.47 21.88 -19.09
C GLN A 307 9.33 21.67 -18.09
N LEU A 308 9.61 21.28 -16.85
CA LEU A 308 8.61 21.12 -15.79
C LEU A 308 7.92 22.46 -15.51
N ARG A 309 8.71 23.53 -15.35
CA ARG A 309 8.17 24.88 -15.17
C ARG A 309 7.31 25.33 -16.36
N ASN A 310 7.74 25.06 -17.59
CA ASN A 310 6.96 25.39 -18.80
C ASN A 310 5.65 24.60 -18.89
N PHE A 311 5.66 23.33 -18.48
CA PHE A 311 4.47 22.48 -18.43
C PHE A 311 3.39 23.06 -17.51
N HIS A 312 3.79 23.52 -16.32
CA HIS A 312 2.89 24.12 -15.33
C HIS A 312 2.45 25.55 -15.68
N THR A 313 3.39 26.40 -16.10
CA THR A 313 3.11 27.81 -16.40
C THR A 313 2.39 28.02 -17.73
N ARG A 314 2.43 27.01 -18.62
CA ARG A 314 1.97 27.10 -20.01
C ARG A 314 2.60 28.29 -20.77
N ARG A 315 3.76 28.78 -20.32
CA ARG A 315 4.48 29.88 -20.97
C ARG A 315 5.35 29.34 -22.10
N GLY A 316 5.33 30.04 -23.25
CA GLY A 316 6.15 29.72 -24.42
C GLY A 316 5.33 29.49 -25.70
N THR A 317 6.02 29.12 -26.78
CA THR A 317 5.44 28.76 -28.09
C THR A 317 5.08 27.27 -28.21
N ILE A 318 5.33 26.50 -27.16
CA ILE A 318 5.11 25.05 -27.13
C ILE A 318 3.62 24.76 -26.91
N ALA A 319 2.97 24.21 -27.93
CA ALA A 319 1.62 23.68 -27.81
C ALA A 319 1.66 22.24 -27.26
N TRP A 320 1.28 22.06 -26.00
CA TRP A 320 1.12 20.77 -25.32
C TRP A 320 -0.09 19.98 -25.85
N GLY A 321 -0.09 19.69 -27.16
CA GLY A 321 -1.21 19.06 -27.87
C GLY A 321 -2.39 19.99 -28.21
N GLY A 322 -2.29 21.29 -27.88
CA GLY A 322 -3.36 22.26 -28.14
C GLY A 322 -4.69 21.87 -27.49
N ARG A 323 -5.81 22.06 -28.22
CA ARG A 323 -7.15 21.74 -27.71
C ARG A 323 -7.34 20.26 -27.39
N ASP A 324 -6.79 19.37 -28.22
CA ASP A 324 -6.88 17.93 -28.00
C ASP A 324 -6.07 17.51 -26.76
N GLY A 325 -4.85 18.05 -26.61
CA GLY A 325 -4.04 17.85 -25.42
C GLY A 325 -4.72 18.36 -24.14
N ASP A 326 -5.40 19.51 -24.19
CA ASP A 326 -6.14 20.03 -23.05
C ASP A 326 -7.38 19.20 -22.71
N ARG A 327 -8.12 18.70 -23.71
CA ARG A 327 -9.25 17.78 -23.50
C ARG A 327 -8.75 16.47 -22.86
N ASP A 328 -7.73 15.86 -23.42
CA ASP A 328 -7.21 14.57 -22.94
C ASP A 328 -6.58 14.73 -21.54
N ALA A 329 -5.96 15.88 -21.24
CA ALA A 329 -5.47 16.20 -19.90
C ALA A 329 -6.60 16.24 -18.87
N GLN A 330 -7.80 16.73 -19.22
CA GLN A 330 -8.95 16.75 -18.33
C GLN A 330 -9.49 15.34 -18.02
N MET A 331 -9.23 14.37 -18.91
CA MET A 331 -9.63 12.97 -18.73
C MET A 331 -8.69 12.21 -17.77
N CYS A 332 -7.50 12.75 -17.48
CA CYS A 332 -6.56 12.18 -16.50
C CYS A 332 -7.11 12.37 -15.08
N ARG A 333 -8.03 11.50 -14.65
CA ARG A 333 -8.70 11.54 -13.34
C ARG A 333 -9.05 10.13 -12.84
N GLY A 334 -9.34 10.01 -11.55
CA GLY A 334 -9.82 8.78 -10.94
C GLY A 334 -8.75 7.68 -10.90
N ASP A 335 -9.19 6.42 -10.91
CA ASP A 335 -8.30 5.26 -10.74
C ASP A 335 -7.39 4.98 -11.94
N ALA A 336 -7.71 5.53 -13.12
CA ALA A 336 -6.89 5.41 -14.33
C ALA A 336 -5.93 6.59 -14.53
N GLU A 337 -5.93 7.58 -13.63
CA GLU A 337 -5.24 8.86 -13.81
C GLU A 337 -3.76 8.71 -14.17
N THR A 338 -3.01 7.87 -13.45
CA THR A 338 -1.57 7.70 -13.68
C THR A 338 -1.31 7.07 -15.06
N TYR A 339 -2.11 6.09 -15.47
CA TYR A 339 -2.00 5.46 -16.78
C TYR A 339 -2.35 6.46 -17.91
N GLU A 340 -3.46 7.18 -17.78
CA GLU A 340 -3.87 8.20 -18.75
C GLU A 340 -2.85 9.34 -18.84
N SER A 341 -2.25 9.73 -17.71
CA SER A 341 -1.15 10.69 -17.68
C SER A 341 0.05 10.17 -18.47
N GLY A 342 0.41 8.89 -18.32
CA GLY A 342 1.44 8.24 -19.13
C GLY A 342 1.12 8.25 -20.63
N CYS A 343 -0.14 7.96 -21.01
CA CYS A 343 -0.61 8.03 -22.39
C CYS A 343 -0.53 9.46 -22.95
N TRP A 344 -0.94 10.44 -22.15
CA TRP A 344 -0.86 11.86 -22.51
C TRP A 344 0.59 12.29 -22.76
N TRP A 345 1.53 11.93 -21.88
CA TRP A 345 2.95 12.20 -22.08
C TRP A 345 3.52 11.51 -23.31
N SER A 346 3.11 10.27 -23.58
CA SER A 346 3.53 9.57 -24.80
C SER A 346 3.07 10.30 -26.06
N ARG A 347 1.85 10.85 -26.06
CA ARG A 347 1.23 11.48 -27.23
C ARG A 347 1.67 12.92 -27.45
N TYR A 348 1.75 13.72 -26.38
CA TYR A 348 1.92 15.17 -26.46
C TYR A 348 3.26 15.67 -25.88
N GLY A 349 4.03 14.82 -25.21
CA GLY A 349 5.26 15.19 -24.52
C GLY A 349 6.49 15.45 -25.41
N GLN A 350 6.40 15.25 -26.73
CA GLN A 350 7.55 15.36 -27.65
C GLN A 350 8.21 16.74 -27.65
N CYS A 351 7.46 17.78 -27.27
CA CYS A 351 7.97 19.14 -27.12
C CYS A 351 8.87 19.35 -25.89
N ALA A 352 8.95 18.37 -24.99
CA ALA A 352 9.75 18.38 -23.78
C ALA A 352 10.43 17.01 -23.58
N PRO A 353 11.41 16.65 -24.44
CA PRO A 353 11.89 15.26 -24.53
C PRO A 353 12.54 14.75 -23.23
N GLN A 354 13.31 15.57 -22.53
CA GLN A 354 13.96 15.18 -21.27
C GLN A 354 12.91 14.87 -20.20
N LEU A 355 11.91 15.74 -20.06
CA LEU A 355 10.82 15.55 -19.10
C LEU A 355 9.90 14.40 -19.51
N GLN A 356 9.66 14.20 -20.81
CA GLN A 356 8.84 13.11 -21.33
C GLN A 356 9.40 11.75 -20.92
N VAL A 357 10.72 11.53 -21.03
CA VAL A 357 11.35 10.27 -20.59
C VAL A 357 11.13 10.04 -19.09
N ILE A 358 11.30 11.09 -18.28
CA ILE A 358 11.11 11.01 -16.82
C ILE A 358 9.63 10.73 -16.48
N ALA A 359 8.71 11.41 -17.15
CA ALA A 359 7.28 11.25 -16.96
C ALA A 359 6.81 9.83 -17.32
N LEU A 360 7.23 9.31 -18.47
CA LEU A 360 6.90 7.93 -18.85
C LEU A 360 7.45 6.93 -17.82
N ARG A 361 8.71 7.09 -17.39
CA ARG A 361 9.30 6.20 -16.38
C ARG A 361 8.48 6.18 -15.08
N VAL A 362 8.16 7.35 -14.54
CA VAL A 362 7.48 7.46 -13.25
C VAL A 362 6.01 7.03 -13.31
N MET A 363 5.30 7.32 -14.40
CA MET A 363 3.89 6.93 -14.56
C MET A 363 3.71 5.41 -14.69
N TYR A 364 4.72 4.70 -15.22
CA TYR A 364 4.72 3.24 -15.32
C TYR A 364 5.46 2.53 -14.16
N MET A 365 5.57 3.18 -13.00
CA MET A 365 6.01 2.54 -11.75
C MET A 365 4.82 1.96 -10.98
N TRP A 366 5.07 0.86 -10.29
CA TRP A 366 4.12 0.26 -9.35
C TRP A 366 4.41 0.77 -7.94
N THR A 367 3.35 1.03 -7.18
CA THR A 367 3.44 1.51 -5.78
C THR A 367 3.44 0.36 -4.76
N CYS A 368 3.24 -0.88 -5.20
CA CYS A 368 3.20 -2.05 -4.31
C CYS A 368 3.72 -3.33 -4.97
N SER A 369 4.20 -4.26 -4.13
CA SER A 369 4.64 -5.60 -4.50
C SER A 369 3.49 -6.62 -4.59
N SER A 370 2.29 -6.27 -4.13
CA SER A 370 1.14 -7.18 -4.03
C SER A 370 0.79 -7.96 -5.31
N PRO A 371 0.84 -7.38 -6.53
CA PRO A 371 0.55 -8.13 -7.75
C PRO A 371 1.51 -9.31 -7.96
N ALA A 372 2.79 -9.11 -7.67
CA ALA A 372 3.80 -10.16 -7.72
C ALA A 372 3.57 -11.20 -6.61
N GLU A 373 3.25 -10.77 -5.39
CA GLU A 373 2.93 -11.65 -4.26
C GLU A 373 1.68 -12.49 -4.50
N ARG A 374 0.61 -11.90 -5.05
CA ARG A 374 -0.63 -12.62 -5.39
C ARG A 374 -0.38 -13.67 -6.46
N ASN A 375 0.40 -13.32 -7.48
CA ASN A 375 0.77 -14.28 -8.51
C ASN A 375 1.60 -15.44 -7.91
N TRP A 376 2.58 -15.13 -7.06
CA TRP A 376 3.35 -16.13 -6.34
C TRP A 376 2.46 -17.05 -5.48
N ALA A 377 1.59 -16.48 -4.64
CA ALA A 377 0.71 -17.25 -3.74
C ALA A 377 -0.22 -18.22 -4.48
N VAL A 378 -0.72 -17.84 -5.66
CA VAL A 378 -1.54 -18.73 -6.52
C VAL A 378 -0.74 -19.97 -6.95
N HIS A 379 0.54 -19.80 -7.25
CA HIS A 379 1.41 -20.87 -7.74
C HIS A 379 2.12 -21.64 -6.60
N GLU A 380 2.38 -21.01 -5.46
CA GLU A 380 2.86 -21.66 -4.22
C GLU A 380 1.84 -22.67 -3.67
N GLY A 381 0.54 -22.38 -3.80
CA GLY A 381 -0.53 -23.31 -3.46
C GLY A 381 -0.49 -24.63 -4.27
N VAL A 382 0.20 -24.63 -5.42
CA VAL A 382 0.46 -25.84 -6.22
C VAL A 382 1.64 -26.62 -5.65
N GLN A 383 2.69 -25.92 -5.18
CA GLN A 383 3.90 -26.52 -4.58
C GLN A 383 3.63 -27.19 -3.22
N THR A 384 2.73 -26.61 -2.40
CA THR A 384 2.47 -27.04 -1.02
C THR A 384 1.45 -28.18 -0.88
N LYS A 385 0.60 -28.41 -1.90
CA LYS A 385 -0.35 -29.54 -1.87
C LYS A 385 0.38 -30.86 -2.13
N LYS A 386 0.30 -31.78 -1.16
CA LYS A 386 0.90 -33.13 -1.10
C LYS A 386 0.79 -34.00 -2.39
N ARG A 387 -0.04 -33.60 -3.36
CA ARG A 387 -0.32 -34.31 -4.62
C ARG A 387 0.46 -33.80 -5.84
N ASN A 388 0.95 -32.54 -5.85
CA ASN A 388 1.54 -31.89 -7.04
C ASN A 388 2.85 -31.14 -6.71
N ARG A 389 3.85 -31.82 -6.15
CA ARG A 389 5.17 -31.21 -5.86
C ARG A 389 5.90 -30.87 -7.17
N LEU A 390 5.66 -29.68 -7.70
CA LEU A 390 6.47 -29.09 -8.76
C LEU A 390 7.76 -28.53 -8.15
N GLU A 391 8.89 -28.82 -8.80
CA GLU A 391 10.19 -28.21 -8.49
C GLU A 391 10.12 -26.68 -8.62
N PHE A 392 10.90 -25.94 -7.80
CA PHE A 392 10.91 -24.48 -7.76
C PHE A 392 11.04 -23.85 -9.16
N GLU A 393 11.94 -24.38 -10.00
CA GLU A 393 12.16 -23.87 -11.36
C GLU A 393 10.90 -23.94 -12.25
N LYS A 394 10.08 -24.99 -12.07
CA LYS A 394 8.82 -25.13 -12.82
C LYS A 394 7.77 -24.16 -12.31
N VAL A 395 7.70 -23.92 -11.00
CA VAL A 395 6.80 -22.94 -10.38
C VAL A 395 7.20 -21.52 -10.80
N ALA A 396 8.49 -21.19 -10.75
CA ALA A 396 9.03 -19.91 -11.23
C ALA A 396 8.65 -19.67 -12.70
N LYS A 397 8.89 -20.62 -13.60
CA LYS A 397 8.48 -20.50 -15.00
C LYS A 397 6.97 -20.29 -15.17
N LEU A 398 6.13 -20.97 -14.39
CA LEU A 398 4.67 -20.78 -14.44
C LEU A 398 4.26 -19.39 -13.97
N VAL A 399 4.86 -18.88 -12.88
CA VAL A 399 4.65 -17.52 -12.37
C VAL A 399 5.02 -16.49 -13.43
N GLU A 400 6.17 -16.67 -14.08
CA GLU A 400 6.68 -15.79 -15.14
C GLU A 400 5.76 -15.80 -16.37
N ILE A 401 5.40 -16.99 -16.88
CA ILE A 401 4.51 -17.14 -18.04
C ILE A 401 3.12 -16.56 -17.74
N SER A 402 2.52 -16.91 -16.60
CA SER A 402 1.19 -16.42 -16.19
C SER A 402 1.14 -14.89 -16.15
N THR A 403 2.18 -14.26 -15.58
CA THR A 403 2.23 -12.80 -15.52
C THR A 403 2.46 -12.19 -16.90
N ASN A 404 3.42 -12.71 -17.67
CA ASN A 404 3.73 -12.19 -19.00
C ASN A 404 2.54 -12.32 -19.95
N VAL A 405 1.77 -13.42 -19.89
CA VAL A 405 0.53 -13.59 -20.68
C VAL A 405 -0.52 -12.55 -20.30
N ARG A 406 -0.77 -12.34 -18.99
CA ARG A 406 -1.73 -11.31 -18.53
C ARG A 406 -1.33 -9.90 -18.98
N LEU A 407 -0.03 -9.62 -19.02
CA LEU A 407 0.50 -8.33 -19.45
C LEU A 407 0.49 -8.13 -20.97
N LEU A 408 0.44 -9.21 -21.76
CA LEU A 408 0.29 -9.15 -23.23
C LEU A 408 -1.18 -9.15 -23.68
N SER A 409 -2.10 -9.45 -22.76
CA SER A 409 -3.54 -9.51 -23.02
C SER A 409 -4.24 -8.15 -22.86
N HIS A 410 -3.48 -7.13 -22.48
CA HIS A 410 -3.84 -5.72 -22.34
C HIS A 410 -2.81 -4.88 -23.07
#